data_AF-A0A934GH95-F1
#
_entry.id   AF-A0A934GH95-F1
#
_cell.length_a   1.000
_cell.length_b   1.000
_cell.length_c   1.000
_cell.angle_alpha   90.00
_cell.angle_beta   90.00
_cell.angle_gamma   90.00
#
_symmetry.space_group_name_H-M   'P 1'
#
loop_
_entity.id
_entity.type
_entity.pdbx_description
1 polymer ?
#
loop_
_entity_poly.entity_id
_entity_poly.type
_entity_poly.pdbx_seq_one_letter_code
_entity_poly.pdbx_strand_id
1 'polypeptide(L)'
;MFFSLLDSALNWVPLVAGVAAIVFVYIRHRKGTCEIRIMKKVVLSLAGFLACIVVFKIAVHYFILRSDASFGIGLLPPHTPLWDWFAPMAIARYVFPFAVALAAAGIAFLVTPLVNKLFKGELFAEEDKYIVALAALIVGWPNFVLYLGAAVMLTVLLSIRETLRYGIEARIVLTDALIFSVPLVLLFGDIVAPHLYLYKLTIFA
;
A
#
# COMPACT_ATOMS: atom_id res chain seq x y z
N MET A 1 -11.02 3.79 -27.70
CA MET A 1 -12.15 3.35 -26.83
C MET A 1 -11.85 2.06 -26.05
N PHE A 2 -11.36 0.98 -26.66
CA PHE A 2 -11.03 -0.25 -25.93
C PHE A 2 -9.89 -0.07 -24.90
N PHE A 3 -8.76 0.51 -25.30
CA PHE A 3 -7.61 0.71 -24.40
C PHE A 3 -7.88 1.71 -23.26
N SER A 4 -8.76 2.70 -23.46
CA SER A 4 -9.15 3.65 -22.41
C SER A 4 -10.05 3.03 -21.35
N LEU A 5 -10.96 2.12 -21.75
CA LEU A 5 -11.74 1.31 -20.80
C LEU A 5 -10.82 0.35 -20.03
N LEU A 6 -9.83 -0.24 -20.70
CA LEU A 6 -8.85 -1.12 -20.07
C LEU A 6 -7.99 -0.39 -19.03
N ASP A 7 -7.47 0.81 -19.34
CA ASP A 7 -6.71 1.64 -18.40
C ASP A 7 -7.55 2.00 -17.16
N SER A 8 -8.82 2.37 -17.38
CA SER A 8 -9.75 2.67 -16.29
C SER A 8 -9.99 1.45 -15.39
N ALA A 9 -10.19 0.26 -15.97
CA ALA A 9 -10.35 -0.98 -15.20
C ALA A 9 -9.08 -1.31 -14.40
N LEU A 10 -7.89 -1.15 -15.00
CA LEU A 10 -6.60 -1.43 -14.36
C LEU A 10 -6.30 -0.53 -13.16
N ASN A 11 -6.97 0.62 -13.03
CA ASN A 11 -6.81 1.48 -11.86
C ASN A 11 -7.49 0.90 -10.61
N TRP A 12 -8.55 0.12 -10.76
CA TRP A 12 -9.27 -0.49 -9.64
C TRP A 12 -8.72 -1.86 -9.22
N VAL A 13 -8.03 -2.56 -10.12
CA VAL A 13 -7.50 -3.90 -9.87
C VAL A 13 -6.60 -3.99 -8.62
N PRO A 14 -5.61 -3.10 -8.42
CA PRO A 14 -4.79 -3.10 -7.20
C PRO A 14 -5.60 -2.92 -5.92
N LEU A 15 -6.61 -2.04 -5.93
CA LEU A 15 -7.47 -1.78 -4.79
C LEU A 15 -8.27 -3.03 -4.41
N VAL A 16 -8.91 -3.66 -5.39
CA VAL A 16 -9.69 -4.89 -5.18
C VAL A 16 -8.80 -6.01 -4.64
N ALA A 17 -7.62 -6.19 -5.21
CA ALA A 17 -6.65 -7.18 -4.74
C ALA A 17 -6.17 -6.90 -3.31
N GLY A 18 -5.91 -5.63 -2.97
CA GLY A 18 -5.52 -5.21 -1.62
C GLY A 18 -6.62 -5.45 -0.58
N VAL A 19 -7.86 -5.06 -0.90
CA VAL A 19 -9.02 -5.32 -0.04
C VAL A 19 -9.21 -6.83 0.15
N ALA A 20 -9.14 -7.62 -0.91
CA ALA A 20 -9.23 -9.08 -0.81
C ALA A 20 -8.12 -9.67 0.07
N ALA A 21 -6.89 -9.18 -0.06
CA ALA A 21 -5.76 -9.63 0.77
C ALA A 21 -5.99 -9.31 2.26
N ILE A 22 -6.49 -8.12 2.59
CA ILE A 22 -6.77 -7.73 3.99
C ILE A 22 -7.94 -8.52 4.56
N VAL A 23 -9.02 -8.70 3.79
CA VAL A 23 -10.15 -9.54 4.22
C VAL A 23 -9.69 -10.98 4.47
N PHE A 24 -8.83 -11.52 3.61
CA PHE A 24 -8.25 -12.84 3.80
C PHE A 24 -7.42 -12.92 5.10
N VAL A 25 -6.56 -11.94 5.36
CA VAL A 25 -5.77 -11.87 6.60
C VAL A 25 -6.66 -11.74 7.82
N TYR A 26 -7.69 -10.91 7.79
CA TYR A 26 -8.65 -10.74 8.88
C TYR A 26 -9.40 -12.04 9.20
N ILE A 27 -9.89 -12.75 8.18
CA ILE A 27 -10.56 -14.05 8.36
C ILE A 27 -9.60 -15.07 8.99
N ARG A 28 -8.34 -15.08 8.57
CA ARG A 28 -7.31 -15.99 9.12
C ARG A 28 -6.96 -15.65 10.57
N HIS A 29 -6.85 -14.36 10.88
CA HIS A 29 -6.61 -13.86 12.23
C HIS A 29 -7.74 -14.29 13.18
N ARG A 30 -9.00 -14.08 12.79
CA ARG A 30 -10.18 -14.48 13.59
C ARG A 30 -10.29 -15.99 13.80
N LYS A 31 -9.76 -16.80 12.87
CA LYS A 31 -9.70 -18.26 12.98
C LYS A 31 -8.48 -18.76 13.77
N GLY A 32 -7.57 -17.90 14.20
CA GLY A 32 -6.32 -18.29 14.87
C GLY A 32 -5.35 -19.08 13.96
N THR A 33 -5.49 -18.99 12.64
CA THR A 33 -4.66 -19.73 11.66
C THR A 33 -3.69 -18.84 10.90
N CYS A 34 -3.31 -17.69 11.51
CA CYS A 34 -2.33 -16.76 10.95
C CYS A 34 -0.91 -17.29 11.10
N GLU A 35 -0.56 -18.31 10.32
CA GLU A 35 0.81 -18.80 10.25
C GLU A 35 1.72 -17.82 9.48
N ILE A 36 2.93 -17.64 9.99
CA ILE A 36 3.98 -16.82 9.37
C ILE A 36 4.24 -17.22 7.91
N ARG A 37 4.22 -18.52 7.60
CA ARG A 37 4.43 -19.02 6.23
C ARG A 37 3.36 -18.52 5.27
N ILE A 38 2.11 -18.45 5.72
CA ILE A 38 0.99 -17.97 4.93
C ILE A 38 1.13 -16.46 4.74
N MET A 39 1.40 -15.71 5.81
CA MET A 39 1.58 -14.25 5.73
C MET A 39 2.70 -13.85 4.77
N LYS A 40 3.84 -14.55 4.81
CA LYS A 40 4.94 -14.36 3.86
C LYS A 40 4.49 -14.60 2.42
N LYS A 41 3.73 -15.68 2.16
CA LYS A 41 3.20 -15.97 0.83
C LYS A 41 2.23 -14.88 0.36
N VAL A 42 1.34 -14.39 1.22
CA VAL A 42 0.39 -13.32 0.87
C VAL A 42 1.15 -12.06 0.48
N VAL A 43 2.08 -11.59 1.31
CA VAL A 43 2.89 -10.38 1.03
C VAL A 43 3.67 -10.53 -0.29
N LEU A 44 4.37 -11.65 -0.49
CA LEU A 44 5.12 -11.89 -1.72
C LEU A 44 4.22 -11.99 -2.95
N SER A 45 3.08 -12.67 -2.83
CA SER A 45 2.13 -12.82 -3.93
C SER A 45 1.53 -11.48 -4.33
N LEU A 46 1.19 -10.62 -3.36
CA LEU A 46 0.70 -9.27 -3.63
C LEU A 46 1.79 -8.40 -4.27
N ALA A 47 3.02 -8.42 -3.74
CA ALA A 47 4.13 -7.68 -4.32
C ALA A 47 4.40 -8.10 -5.77
N GLY A 48 4.43 -9.41 -6.05
CA GLY A 48 4.59 -9.94 -7.41
C GLY A 48 3.43 -9.57 -8.33
N PHE A 49 2.19 -9.65 -7.83
CA PHE A 49 1.00 -9.24 -8.56
C PHE A 49 1.05 -7.75 -8.93
N LEU A 50 1.38 -6.88 -7.98
CA LEU A 50 1.51 -5.45 -8.21
C LEU A 50 2.62 -5.14 -9.22
N ALA A 51 3.76 -5.85 -9.18
CA ALA A 51 4.81 -5.72 -10.18
C ALA A 51 4.32 -6.07 -11.59
N CYS A 52 3.58 -7.18 -11.74
CA CYS A 52 2.96 -7.55 -13.02
C CYS A 52 1.97 -6.48 -13.50
N ILE A 53 1.15 -5.92 -12.61
CA ILE A 53 0.23 -4.83 -12.96
C ILE A 53 0.98 -3.58 -13.41
N VAL A 54 2.09 -3.22 -12.77
CA VAL A 54 2.93 -2.08 -13.19
C VAL A 54 3.46 -2.30 -14.61
N VAL A 55 4.02 -3.48 -14.90
CA VAL A 55 4.50 -3.81 -16.25
C VAL A 55 3.36 -3.75 -17.27
N PHE A 56 2.18 -4.27 -16.92
CA PHE A 56 1.02 -4.25 -17.79
C PHE A 56 0.49 -2.84 -18.04
N LYS A 57 0.45 -1.97 -17.02
CA LYS A 57 0.09 -0.55 -17.16
C LYS A 57 1.03 0.19 -18.10
N ILE A 58 2.34 -0.05 -17.98
CA ILE A 58 3.34 0.54 -18.89
C ILE A 58 3.07 0.09 -20.33
N ALA A 59 2.81 -1.21 -20.55
CA ALA A 59 2.50 -1.73 -21.88
C ALA A 59 1.21 -1.12 -22.46
N VAL A 60 0.12 -1.09 -21.69
CA VAL A 60 -1.15 -0.49 -22.14
C VAL A 60 -0.98 1.00 -22.46
N HIS A 61 -0.28 1.75 -21.60
CA HIS A 61 -0.04 3.17 -21.84
C HIS A 61 0.78 3.42 -23.12
N TYR A 62 1.79 2.59 -23.37
CA TYR A 62 2.57 2.62 -24.62
C TYR A 62 1.68 2.38 -25.85
N PHE A 63 0.77 1.40 -25.81
CA PHE A 63 -0.14 1.13 -26.92
C PHE A 63 -1.14 2.26 -27.16
N ILE A 64 -1.64 2.91 -26.10
CA ILE A 64 -2.50 4.10 -26.22
C ILE A 64 -1.77 5.21 -26.99
N LEU A 65 -0.56 5.58 -26.52
CA LEU A 65 0.28 6.59 -27.16
C LEU A 65 0.63 6.25 -28.62
N ARG A 66 0.87 4.97 -28.92
CA ARG A 66 1.16 4.51 -30.29
C ARG A 66 -0.07 4.56 -31.20
N SER A 67 -1.27 4.31 -30.65
CA SER A 67 -2.51 4.27 -31.43
C SER A 67 -3.06 5.67 -31.77
N ASP A 68 -2.82 6.67 -30.92
CA ASP A 68 -3.26 8.06 -31.12
C ASP A 68 -2.19 8.88 -31.85
N ALA A 69 -2.02 8.63 -33.15
CA ALA A 69 -1.00 9.25 -33.99
C ALA A 69 -1.13 10.79 -34.13
N SER A 70 -2.29 11.39 -33.84
CA SER A 70 -2.51 12.84 -33.96
C SER A 70 -2.31 13.63 -32.65
N PHE A 71 -2.54 13.01 -31.49
CA PHE A 71 -2.46 13.70 -30.19
C PHE A 71 -1.22 13.29 -29.39
N GLY A 72 -0.79 12.02 -29.47
CA GLY A 72 0.40 11.52 -28.79
C GLY A 72 1.70 12.10 -29.34
N ILE A 73 1.77 12.36 -30.66
CA ILE A 73 2.92 13.00 -31.32
C ILE A 73 2.97 14.50 -31.03
N GLY A 74 1.82 15.16 -30.84
CA GLY A 74 1.75 16.60 -30.53
C GLY A 74 2.16 16.97 -29.10
N LEU A 75 2.17 15.98 -28.19
CA LEU A 75 2.64 16.13 -26.80
C LEU A 75 4.12 15.77 -26.61
N LEU A 76 4.78 15.23 -27.65
CA LEU A 76 6.21 15.01 -27.61
C LEU A 76 6.94 16.35 -27.75
N PRO A 77 8.00 16.61 -26.98
CA PRO A 77 8.92 17.69 -27.28
C PRO A 77 9.39 17.58 -28.75
N PRO A 78 9.54 18.71 -29.46
CA PRO A 78 10.03 18.67 -30.84
C PRO A 78 11.39 17.97 -30.89
N HIS A 79 11.55 17.05 -31.84
CA HIS A 79 12.76 16.27 -32.11
C HIS A 79 13.20 15.21 -31.08
N THR A 80 12.41 14.88 -30.05
CA THR A 80 12.77 13.78 -29.14
C THR A 80 12.29 12.40 -29.64
N PRO A 81 13.11 11.35 -29.57
CA PRO A 81 12.66 9.98 -29.80
C PRO A 81 11.57 9.59 -28.80
N LEU A 82 10.55 8.85 -29.25
CA LEU A 82 9.42 8.43 -28.41
C LEU A 82 9.88 7.68 -27.14
N TRP A 83 10.96 6.90 -27.24
CA TRP A 83 11.50 6.14 -26.11
C TRP A 83 12.14 7.03 -25.03
N ASP A 84 12.88 8.07 -25.44
CA ASP A 84 13.61 8.94 -24.52
C ASP A 84 12.66 9.80 -23.68
N TRP A 85 11.47 10.08 -24.19
CA TRP A 85 10.40 10.76 -23.45
C TRP A 85 9.54 9.78 -22.63
N PHE A 86 9.15 8.65 -23.24
CA PHE A 86 8.26 7.69 -22.61
C PHE A 86 8.90 6.97 -21.41
N ALA A 87 10.18 6.59 -21.51
CA ALA A 87 10.88 5.88 -20.46
C ALA A 87 10.91 6.65 -19.11
N PRO A 88 11.38 7.92 -19.03
CA PRO A 88 11.37 8.65 -17.77
C PRO A 88 9.95 8.91 -17.25
N MET A 89 8.97 9.16 -18.15
CA MET A 89 7.57 9.30 -17.75
C MET A 89 7.02 8.01 -17.12
N ALA A 90 7.25 6.86 -17.76
CA ALA A 90 6.79 5.56 -17.27
C ALA A 90 7.47 5.19 -15.95
N ILE A 91 8.75 5.52 -15.80
CA ILE A 91 9.49 5.35 -14.54
C ILE A 91 8.85 6.22 -13.46
N ALA A 92 8.71 7.52 -13.69
CA ALA A 92 8.18 8.46 -12.71
C ALA A 92 6.73 8.12 -12.30
N ARG A 93 5.89 7.72 -13.25
CA ARG A 93 4.45 7.51 -13.03
C ARG A 93 4.10 6.14 -12.46
N TYR A 94 4.80 5.08 -12.88
CA TYR A 94 4.41 3.70 -12.54
C TYR A 94 5.46 2.98 -11.70
N VAL A 95 6.74 3.05 -12.09
CA VAL A 95 7.81 2.30 -11.42
C VAL A 95 8.16 2.94 -10.07
N PHE A 96 8.28 4.26 -10.04
CA PHE A 96 8.73 4.99 -8.86
C PHE A 96 7.76 4.85 -7.68
N PRO A 97 6.44 5.08 -7.80
CA PRO A 97 5.52 4.92 -6.69
C PRO A 97 5.52 3.48 -6.13
N PHE A 98 5.62 2.49 -7.01
CA PHE A 98 5.71 1.09 -6.61
C PHE A 98 7.03 0.77 -5.88
N ALA A 99 8.16 1.28 -6.39
CA ALA A 99 9.45 1.11 -5.74
C ALA A 99 9.49 1.75 -4.34
N VAL A 100 8.89 2.93 -4.17
CA VAL A 100 8.78 3.59 -2.86
C VAL A 100 7.87 2.78 -1.92
N ALA A 101 6.75 2.24 -2.40
CA ALA A 101 5.89 1.36 -1.60
C ALA A 101 6.62 0.07 -1.15
N LEU A 102 7.41 -0.54 -2.04
CA LEU A 102 8.27 -1.68 -1.71
C LEU A 102 9.33 -1.31 -0.67
N ALA A 103 9.98 -0.16 -0.83
CA ALA A 103 10.95 0.34 0.14
C ALA A 103 10.31 0.57 1.51
N ALA A 104 9.13 1.21 1.56
CA ALA A 104 8.37 1.40 2.79
C ALA A 104 7.99 0.06 3.45
N ALA A 105 7.53 -0.92 2.67
CA ALA A 105 7.23 -2.27 3.17
C ALA A 105 8.47 -2.97 3.74
N GLY A 106 9.61 -2.88 3.05
CA GLY A 106 10.88 -3.44 3.50
C GLY A 106 11.41 -2.78 4.77
N ILE A 107 11.38 -1.45 4.84
CA ILE A 107 11.75 -0.68 6.03
C ILE A 107 10.85 -1.08 7.20
N ALA A 108 9.53 -1.08 7.00
CA ALA A 108 8.59 -1.42 8.07
C ALA A 108 8.78 -2.86 8.57
N PHE A 109 9.05 -3.80 7.67
CA PHE A 109 9.36 -5.19 8.03
C PHE A 109 10.60 -5.31 8.92
N LEU A 110 11.63 -4.50 8.66
CA LEU A 110 12.86 -4.48 9.45
C LEU A 110 12.71 -3.70 10.76
N VAL A 111 11.95 -2.61 10.76
CA VAL A 111 11.75 -1.74 11.93
C VAL A 111 10.84 -2.38 12.97
N THR A 112 9.77 -3.07 12.55
CA THR A 112 8.81 -3.71 13.47
C THR A 112 9.47 -4.59 14.55
N PRO A 113 10.37 -5.55 14.22
CA PRO A 113 11.05 -6.34 15.24
C PRO A 113 12.04 -5.54 16.10
N LEU A 114 12.63 -4.47 15.58
CA LEU A 114 13.51 -3.60 16.36
C LEU A 114 12.71 -2.84 17.42
N VAL A 115 11.57 -2.28 17.03
CA VAL A 115 10.63 -1.64 17.96
C VAL A 115 10.12 -2.65 18.97
N ASN A 116 9.73 -3.85 18.53
CA ASN A 116 9.25 -4.87 19.46
C ASN A 116 10.30 -5.26 20.52
N LYS A 117 11.58 -5.33 20.14
CA LYS A 117 12.70 -5.56 21.09
C LYS A 117 12.83 -4.44 22.13
N LEU A 118 12.64 -3.18 21.74
CA LEU A 118 12.68 -2.05 22.67
C LEU A 118 11.55 -2.12 23.71
N PHE A 119 10.39 -2.67 23.32
CA PHE A 119 9.23 -2.87 24.19
C PHE A 119 9.14 -4.31 24.76
N LYS A 120 10.28 -5.00 24.93
CA LYS A 120 10.37 -6.34 25.54
C LYS A 120 9.47 -7.42 24.90
N GLY A 121 9.05 -7.25 23.64
CA GLY A 121 8.21 -8.20 22.93
C GLY A 121 6.71 -8.09 23.21
N GLU A 122 6.29 -7.05 23.95
CA GLU A 122 4.89 -6.92 24.36
C GLU A 122 4.00 -6.27 23.30
N LEU A 123 4.60 -5.47 22.42
CA LEU A 123 3.89 -4.56 21.51
C LEU A 123 3.42 -5.21 20.21
N PHE A 124 4.24 -6.06 19.59
CA PHE A 124 3.93 -6.69 18.30
C PHE A 124 3.94 -8.23 18.41
N ALA A 125 2.99 -8.86 17.75
CA ALA A 125 3.03 -10.28 17.44
C ALA A 125 4.04 -10.55 16.30
N GLU A 126 4.49 -11.79 16.14
CA GLU A 126 5.49 -12.13 15.12
C GLU A 126 4.97 -11.91 13.69
N GLU A 127 3.67 -12.05 13.49
CA GLU A 127 2.94 -11.84 12.25
C GLU A 127 2.74 -10.36 11.88
N ASP A 128 2.77 -9.45 12.86
CA ASP A 128 2.42 -8.04 12.65
C ASP A 128 3.34 -7.34 11.67
N LYS A 129 4.63 -7.71 11.64
CA LYS A 129 5.59 -7.18 10.64
C LYS A 129 5.17 -7.46 9.20
N TYR A 130 4.46 -8.57 8.95
CA TYR A 130 3.91 -8.88 7.63
C TYR A 130 2.64 -8.09 7.35
N ILE A 131 1.83 -7.80 8.36
CA ILE A 131 0.62 -6.98 8.22
C ILE A 131 1.01 -5.53 7.89
N VAL A 132 2.00 -4.98 8.58
CA VAL A 132 2.51 -3.64 8.30
C VAL A 132 3.11 -3.58 6.89
N ALA A 133 3.91 -4.58 6.50
CA ALA A 133 4.45 -4.66 5.14
C ALA A 133 3.34 -4.79 4.08
N LEU A 134 2.30 -5.58 4.36
CA LEU A 134 1.14 -5.71 3.49
C LEU A 134 0.39 -4.38 3.35
N ALA A 135 0.19 -3.66 4.45
CA ALA A 135 -0.45 -2.35 4.46
C ALA A 135 0.32 -1.33 3.62
N ALA A 136 1.66 -1.32 3.70
CA ALA A 136 2.50 -0.46 2.86
C ALA A 136 2.31 -0.71 1.36
N LEU A 137 2.15 -1.98 0.96
CA LEU A 137 1.89 -2.35 -0.44
C LEU A 137 0.48 -1.97 -0.92
N ILE A 138 -0.52 -2.08 -0.04
CA ILE A 138 -1.92 -1.82 -0.37
C ILE A 138 -2.22 -0.33 -0.44
N VAL A 139 -1.85 0.38 0.63
CA VAL A 139 -2.15 1.80 0.81
C VAL A 139 -1.21 2.65 -0.04
N GLY A 140 0.03 2.18 -0.24
CA GLY A 140 1.05 2.87 -1.02
C GLY A 140 1.59 4.13 -0.35
N TRP A 141 2.62 4.71 -0.94
CA TRP A 141 3.15 6.01 -0.53
C TRP A 141 2.40 7.15 -1.23
N PRO A 142 2.09 8.28 -0.56
CA PRO A 142 2.44 8.66 0.82
C PRO A 142 1.41 8.24 1.88
N ASN A 143 0.30 7.63 1.47
CA ASN A 143 -0.81 7.26 2.36
C ASN A 143 -0.40 6.27 3.47
N PHE A 144 0.72 5.56 3.32
CA PHE A 144 1.29 4.75 4.39
C PHE A 144 1.59 5.53 5.68
N VAL A 145 1.89 6.83 5.58
CA VAL A 145 2.06 7.69 6.77
C VAL A 145 0.74 7.85 7.52
N LEU A 146 -0.37 8.03 6.80
CA LEU A 146 -1.71 8.05 7.39
C LEU A 146 -2.03 6.72 8.05
N TYR A 147 -1.62 5.62 7.44
CA TYR A 147 -1.82 4.28 7.98
C TYR A 147 -1.13 4.13 9.34
N LEU A 148 0.13 4.55 9.47
CA LEU A 148 0.83 4.50 10.75
C LEU A 148 0.14 5.37 11.81
N GLY A 149 -0.27 6.59 11.44
CA GLY A 149 -1.02 7.47 12.35
C GLY A 149 -2.37 6.87 12.79
N ALA A 150 -3.12 6.31 11.84
CA ALA A 150 -4.40 5.66 12.10
C ALA A 150 -4.24 4.41 12.98
N ALA A 151 -3.19 3.62 12.74
CA ALA A 151 -2.87 2.46 13.57
C ALA A 151 -2.60 2.89 15.02
N VAL A 152 -1.78 3.91 15.25
CA VAL A 152 -1.51 4.45 16.60
C VAL A 152 -2.80 4.94 17.27
N MET A 153 -3.62 5.72 16.58
CA MET A 153 -4.90 6.20 17.13
C MET A 153 -5.84 5.03 17.48
N LEU A 154 -5.96 4.03 16.61
CA LEU A 154 -6.77 2.85 16.86
C LEU A 154 -6.24 2.02 18.02
N THR A 155 -4.92 1.88 18.17
CA THR A 155 -4.32 1.21 19.32
C THR A 155 -4.72 1.90 20.62
N VAL A 156 -4.69 3.23 20.69
CA VAL A 156 -5.12 3.99 21.87
C VAL A 156 -6.61 3.79 22.14
N LEU A 157 -7.46 3.84 21.12
CA LEU A 157 -8.91 3.63 21.28
C LEU A 157 -9.25 2.21 21.75
N LEU A 158 -8.60 1.20 21.16
CA LEU A 158 -8.76 -0.19 21.57
C LEU A 158 -8.22 -0.40 23.00
N SER A 159 -7.11 0.22 23.35
CA SER A 159 -6.58 0.23 24.72
C SER A 159 -7.63 0.71 25.72
N ILE A 160 -8.22 1.89 25.49
CA ILE A 160 -9.23 2.47 26.39
C ILE A 160 -10.42 1.53 26.51
N ARG A 161 -10.91 1.00 25.39
CA ARG A 161 -12.06 0.08 25.37
C ARG A 161 -11.79 -1.19 26.18
N GLU A 162 -10.64 -1.81 26.00
CA GLU A 162 -10.29 -3.06 26.69
C GLU A 162 -10.04 -2.81 28.18
N THR A 163 -9.40 -1.70 28.55
CA THR A 163 -9.26 -1.29 29.96
C THR A 163 -10.62 -1.08 30.63
N LEU A 164 -11.60 -0.50 29.93
CA LEU A 164 -12.97 -0.32 30.46
C LEU A 164 -13.71 -1.66 30.65
N ARG A 165 -13.42 -2.69 29.85
CA ARG A 165 -14.10 -3.99 29.91
C ARG A 165 -13.46 -4.98 30.87
N TYR A 166 -12.13 -5.05 30.88
CA TYR A 166 -11.37 -6.12 31.55
C TYR A 166 -10.38 -5.60 32.60
N GLY A 167 -10.31 -4.28 32.82
CA GLY A 167 -9.40 -3.67 33.79
C GLY A 167 -8.00 -3.39 33.23
N ILE A 168 -7.10 -2.92 34.10
CA ILE A 168 -5.78 -2.38 33.74
C ILE A 168 -4.83 -3.46 33.16
N GLU A 169 -5.08 -4.74 33.43
CA GLU A 169 -4.22 -5.86 33.00
C GLU A 169 -4.54 -6.38 31.59
N ALA A 170 -5.49 -5.77 30.88
CA ALA A 170 -5.86 -6.22 29.54
C ALA A 170 -4.72 -5.99 28.53
N ARG A 171 -4.12 -7.09 28.04
CA ARG A 171 -3.10 -7.04 26.99
C ARG A 171 -3.74 -6.63 25.65
N ILE A 172 -3.22 -5.58 25.04
CA ILE A 172 -3.71 -5.07 23.75
C ILE A 172 -2.91 -5.74 22.63
N VAL A 173 -3.62 -6.44 21.76
CA VAL A 173 -3.03 -7.03 20.55
C VAL A 173 -3.11 -5.97 19.45
N LEU A 174 -1.95 -5.42 19.03
CA LEU A 174 -1.88 -4.40 17.98
C LEU A 174 -2.41 -4.88 16.63
N THR A 175 -2.44 -6.19 16.40
CA THR A 175 -2.89 -6.83 15.17
C THR A 175 -4.23 -6.30 14.67
N ASP A 176 -5.22 -6.14 15.56
CA ASP A 176 -6.54 -5.61 15.17
C ASP A 176 -6.44 -4.16 14.71
N ALA A 177 -5.70 -3.30 15.43
CA ALA A 177 -5.47 -1.91 15.03
C ALA A 177 -4.77 -1.82 13.67
N LEU A 178 -3.79 -2.69 13.42
CA LEU A 178 -3.05 -2.75 12.15
C LEU A 178 -3.92 -3.22 10.98
N ILE A 179 -4.87 -4.13 11.22
CA ILE A 179 -5.79 -4.60 10.17
C ILE A 179 -6.85 -3.54 9.89
N PHE A 180 -7.46 -2.93 10.92
CA PHE A 180 -8.54 -1.95 10.76
C PHE A 180 -8.08 -0.58 10.25
N SER A 181 -6.81 -0.23 10.43
CA SER A 181 -6.25 1.01 9.87
C SER A 181 -6.17 0.99 8.34
N VAL A 182 -6.02 -0.18 7.70
CA VAL A 182 -5.97 -0.27 6.23
C VAL A 182 -7.27 0.21 5.56
N PRO A 183 -8.46 -0.35 5.85
CA PRO A 183 -9.70 0.13 5.24
C PRO A 183 -10.00 1.58 5.61
N LEU A 184 -9.62 2.03 6.81
CA LEU A 184 -9.80 3.43 7.21
C LEU A 184 -9.03 4.37 6.28
N VAL A 185 -7.76 4.06 5.98
CA VAL A 185 -6.98 4.86 5.04
C VAL A 185 -7.44 4.70 3.60
N LEU A 186 -7.89 3.50 3.18
CA LEU A 186 -8.45 3.33 1.84
C LEU A 186 -9.74 4.13 1.61
N LEU A 187 -10.55 4.36 2.66
CA LEU A 187 -11.81 5.11 2.56
C LEU A 187 -11.61 6.62 2.72
N PHE A 188 -10.73 7.05 3.62
CA PHE A 188 -10.60 8.46 4.01
C PHE A 188 -9.26 9.09 3.60
N GLY A 189 -8.30 8.29 3.10
CA GLY A 189 -6.95 8.74 2.78
C GLY A 189 -6.95 9.91 1.80
N ASP A 190 -7.74 9.81 0.72
CA ASP A 190 -7.81 10.86 -0.31
C ASP A 190 -8.42 12.17 0.20
N ILE A 191 -9.24 12.12 1.26
CA ILE A 191 -9.83 13.30 1.91
C ILE A 191 -8.80 13.94 2.85
N VAL A 192 -8.06 13.13 3.60
CA VAL A 192 -7.15 13.60 4.66
C VAL A 192 -5.78 14.02 4.10
N ALA A 193 -5.27 13.32 3.09
CA ALA A 193 -3.94 13.54 2.52
C ALA A 193 -3.68 14.99 2.06
N PRO A 194 -4.62 15.70 1.40
CA PRO A 194 -4.45 17.09 1.03
C PRO A 194 -4.31 18.03 2.23
N HIS A 195 -5.08 17.79 3.29
CA HIS A 195 -5.06 18.62 4.51
C HIS A 195 -3.77 18.48 5.31
N LEU A 196 -3.12 17.32 5.24
CA LEU A 196 -1.82 17.07 5.87
C LEU A 196 -0.64 17.38 4.94
N TYR A 197 -0.88 17.97 3.77
CA TYR A 197 0.15 18.32 2.80
C TYR A 197 1.05 17.13 2.41
N LEU A 198 0.50 15.91 2.38
CA LEU A 198 1.28 14.70 2.09
C LEU A 198 1.88 14.67 0.68
N TYR A 199 1.35 15.47 -0.24
CA TYR A 199 1.95 15.66 -1.56
C TYR A 199 3.39 16.18 -1.48
N LYS A 200 3.76 16.92 -0.43
CA LYS A 200 5.15 17.37 -0.21
C LYS A 200 6.12 16.22 0.06
N LEU A 201 5.61 15.05 0.45
CA LEU A 201 6.41 13.84 0.65
C LEU A 201 6.60 13.04 -0.64
N THR A 202 6.01 13.48 -1.75
CA THR A 202 6.26 12.94 -3.08
C THR A 202 7.32 13.81 -3.76
N ILE A 203 8.25 13.19 -4.50
CA ILE A 203 9.35 13.90 -5.18
C ILE A 203 8.87 14.73 -6.39
N PHE A 204 7.59 14.61 -6.74
CA PHE A 204 6.95 15.25 -7.89
C PHE A 204 5.95 16.34 -7.48
N ALA A 205 6.30 17.15 -6.48
CA ALA A 205 5.60 18.40 -6.19
C ALA A 205 5.93 19.48 -7.23
#